data_AF-A0A850ZTL1-F1
#
_entry.id   AF-A0A850ZTL1-F1
#
_cell.length_a   1.000
_cell.length_b   1.000
_cell.length_c   1.000
_cell.angle_alpha   90.00
_cell.angle_beta   90.00
_cell.angle_gamma   90.00
#
_symmetry.space_group_name_H-M   'P 1'
#
loop_
_entity.id
_entity.type
_entity.pdbx_description
1 polymer ?
#
loop_
_entity_poly.entity_id
_entity_poly.type
_entity_poly.pdbx_seq_one_letter_code
_entity_poly.pdbx_strand_id
1 'polypeptide(L)'
;MNFTISSPANAVIGRYNLTLLVTSGNKIFSRFLGQFVLLFNPWCPGDDVYMADENERQEYVLNENGIIFVGNAKYIEARGWYYGQFQDDLLNICLTMLDLSLYYRQGQAIDVSRRGDPKYVGRVISSMINGNDNDNGVLLGKWQGSFHSHENPSRWDGSVVILQKWRQDNYKPVQYGQCWVFAGVMCTVLRCLGIPTRLVSNFNSAHDVDRNLSIDKYYDSSGKSLNISKD
;
A
#
# COMPACT_ATOMS: atom_id res chain seq x y z
N MET A 1 22.00 29.42 17.34
CA MET A 1 22.55 28.09 17.68
C MET A 1 21.98 27.13 16.64
N ASN A 2 22.85 26.41 15.94
CA ASN A 2 22.44 25.49 14.89
C ASN A 2 22.64 24.07 15.40
N PHE A 3 21.64 23.22 15.24
CA PHE A 3 21.69 21.80 15.61
C PHE A 3 21.58 20.95 14.35
N THR A 4 22.29 19.83 14.32
CA THR A 4 22.10 18.76 13.34
C THR A 4 21.58 17.54 14.10
N ILE A 5 20.48 16.96 13.62
CA ILE A 5 19.83 15.79 14.23
C ILE A 5 19.89 14.66 13.20
N SER A 6 20.23 13.45 13.65
CA SER A 6 20.27 12.23 12.82
C SER A 6 19.44 11.13 13.46
N SER A 7 18.72 10.36 12.63
CA SER A 7 18.09 9.10 13.04
C SER A 7 18.92 7.89 12.59
N PRO A 8 18.82 6.74 13.26
CA PRO A 8 19.39 5.51 12.73
C PRO A 8 18.62 5.05 11.48
N ALA A 9 19.29 4.30 10.59
CA ALA A 9 18.69 3.83 9.32
C ALA A 9 17.54 2.82 9.53
N ASN A 10 17.52 2.14 10.67
CA ASN A 10 16.45 1.22 11.07
C ASN A 10 15.41 1.87 12.00
N ALA A 11 15.35 3.21 12.03
CA ALA A 11 14.33 3.90 12.80
C ALA A 11 12.92 3.50 12.34
N VAL A 12 12.00 3.44 13.28
CA VAL A 12 10.58 3.22 13.00
C VAL A 12 10.03 4.36 12.14
N ILE A 13 9.31 4.05 11.06
CA ILE A 13 8.63 5.08 10.28
C ILE A 13 7.37 5.57 11.01
N GLY A 14 6.95 6.80 10.73
CA GLY A 14 5.69 7.34 11.22
C GLY A 14 5.79 8.76 11.77
N ARG A 15 4.82 9.12 12.61
CA ARG A 15 4.69 10.46 13.20
C ARG A 15 5.47 10.52 14.52
N TYR A 16 6.33 11.52 14.65
CA TYR A 16 7.15 11.76 15.82
C TYR A 16 6.82 13.10 16.48
N ASN A 17 6.92 13.12 17.81
CA ASN A 17 6.93 14.34 18.61
C ASN A 17 8.37 14.63 19.03
N LEU A 18 8.85 15.84 18.76
CA LEU A 18 10.17 16.29 19.18
C LEU A 18 10.03 17.18 20.42
N THR A 19 10.66 16.78 21.52
CA THR A 19 10.65 17.52 22.80
C THR A 19 12.06 17.76 23.27
N LEU A 20 12.37 19.01 23.64
CA LEU A 20 13.64 19.42 24.24
C LEU A 20 13.54 19.37 25.75
N LEU A 21 14.45 18.63 26.39
CA LEU A 21 14.64 18.67 27.84
C LEU A 21 15.90 19.51 28.14
N VAL A 22 15.73 20.59 28.90
CA VAL A 22 16.82 21.48 29.34
C VAL A 22 17.00 21.33 30.84
N THR A 23 18.20 20.90 31.26
CA THR A 23 18.57 20.85 32.68
C THR A 23 19.42 22.06 33.02
N SER A 24 19.01 22.84 34.02
CA SER A 24 19.74 24.02 34.51
C SER A 24 19.77 24.00 36.04
N GLY A 25 20.93 23.69 36.62
CA GLY A 25 21.06 23.35 38.03
C GLY A 25 20.18 22.15 38.40
N ASN A 26 19.38 22.29 39.46
CA ASN A 26 18.43 21.25 39.89
C ASN A 26 17.05 21.34 39.22
N LYS A 27 16.89 22.18 38.18
CA LYS A 27 15.61 22.35 37.47
C LYS A 27 15.68 21.69 36.10
N ILE A 28 14.62 20.95 35.77
CA ILE A 28 14.40 20.36 34.44
C ILE A 28 13.23 21.10 33.80
N PHE A 29 13.44 21.63 32.60
CA PHE A 29 12.43 22.25 31.77
C PHE A 29 12.17 21.38 30.54
N SER A 30 10.91 21.18 30.19
CA SER A 30 10.50 20.47 28.98
C SER A 30 9.83 21.44 28.02
N ARG A 31 10.22 21.41 26.74
CA ARG A 31 9.62 22.21 25.68
C ARG A 31 9.35 21.35 24.45
N PHE A 32 8.09 21.25 24.07
CA PHE A 32 7.71 20.67 22.78
C PHE A 32 8.21 21.57 21.64
N LEU A 33 8.92 20.98 20.69
CA LEU A 33 9.49 21.68 19.53
C LEU A 33 8.64 21.53 18.28
N GLY A 34 7.91 20.42 18.14
CA GLY A 34 7.04 20.18 16.99
C GLY A 34 6.86 18.71 16.67
N GLN A 35 6.18 18.45 15.55
CA GLN A 35 6.01 17.12 15.00
C GLN A 35 6.75 16.99 13.68
N PHE A 36 7.19 15.78 13.36
CA PHE A 36 7.73 15.45 12.05
C PHE A 36 7.33 14.04 11.65
N VAL A 37 7.44 13.73 10.36
CA VAL A 37 7.26 12.38 9.83
C VAL A 37 8.62 11.83 9.46
N LEU A 38 8.89 10.59 9.84
CA LEU A 38 10.02 9.81 9.36
C LEU A 38 9.52 8.73 8.41
N LEU A 39 10.15 8.61 7.25
CA LEU A 39 9.84 7.61 6.21
C LEU A 39 11.05 6.70 6.00
N PHE A 40 10.85 5.61 5.26
CA PHE A 40 11.96 4.82 4.73
C PHE A 40 12.84 5.67 3.80
N ASN A 41 14.13 5.36 3.71
CA ASN A 41 15.09 6.15 2.96
C ASN A 41 15.83 5.34 1.87
N PRO A 42 15.28 5.31 0.64
CA PRO A 42 15.91 4.66 -0.52
C PRO A 42 17.29 5.20 -0.92
N TRP A 43 17.69 6.38 -0.42
CA TRP A 43 18.99 7.00 -0.68
C TRP A 43 20.05 6.63 0.36
N CYS A 44 19.67 6.03 1.49
CA CYS A 44 20.58 5.68 2.57
C CYS A 44 21.14 4.26 2.37
N PRO A 45 22.45 4.05 2.13
CA PRO A 45 23.02 2.71 1.92
C PRO A 45 22.86 1.74 3.10
N GLY A 46 22.57 2.24 4.30
CA GLY A 46 22.33 1.43 5.49
C GLY A 46 20.85 1.10 5.74
N ASP A 47 19.93 1.58 4.89
CA ASP A 47 18.50 1.30 5.00
C ASP A 47 18.17 0.02 4.19
N ASP A 48 17.26 -0.81 4.70
CA ASP A 48 16.80 -2.05 4.06
C ASP A 48 16.14 -1.78 2.70
N VAL A 49 15.64 -0.57 2.45
CA VAL A 49 15.02 -0.18 1.17
C VAL A 49 15.98 0.53 0.21
N TYR A 50 17.28 0.54 0.51
CA TYR A 50 18.27 1.19 -0.35
C TYR A 50 18.20 0.68 -1.79
N MET A 51 18.18 1.61 -2.73
CA MET A 51 18.18 1.32 -4.16
C MET A 51 19.24 2.19 -4.80
N ALA A 52 20.35 1.61 -5.27
CA ALA A 52 21.54 2.36 -5.64
C ALA A 52 21.38 3.25 -6.87
N ASP A 53 20.64 2.79 -7.88
CA ASP A 53 20.45 3.49 -9.15
C ASP A 53 19.47 4.67 -8.99
N GLU A 54 19.88 5.85 -9.47
CA GLU A 54 19.07 7.05 -9.34
C GLU A 54 17.82 7.00 -10.23
N ASN A 55 17.91 6.48 -11.44
CA ASN A 55 16.75 6.39 -12.34
C ASN A 55 15.70 5.40 -11.79
N GLU A 56 16.16 4.29 -11.19
CA GLU A 56 15.26 3.36 -10.51
C GLU A 56 14.58 4.01 -9.30
N ARG A 57 15.29 4.82 -8.50
CA ARG A 57 14.66 5.59 -7.40
C ARG A 57 13.64 6.59 -7.92
N GLN A 58 13.97 7.32 -9.00
CA GLN A 58 13.04 8.24 -9.65
C GLN A 58 11.78 7.50 -10.10
N GLU A 59 11.91 6.34 -10.73
CA GLU A 59 10.77 5.55 -11.23
C GLU A 59 9.97 4.86 -10.10
N TYR A 60 10.64 4.23 -9.15
CA TYR A 60 10.02 3.35 -8.16
C TYR A 60 9.62 4.03 -6.86
N VAL A 61 10.00 5.31 -6.67
CA VAL A 61 9.64 6.11 -5.48
C VAL A 61 8.95 7.41 -5.89
N LEU A 62 9.56 8.20 -6.79
CA LEU A 62 9.14 9.57 -7.05
C LEU A 62 8.14 9.72 -8.20
N ASN A 63 8.11 8.80 -9.17
CA ASN A 63 7.17 8.90 -10.27
C ASN A 63 5.73 8.64 -9.79
N GLU A 64 4.83 9.58 -10.04
CA GLU A 64 3.40 9.49 -9.67
C GLU A 64 2.53 8.89 -10.78
N ASN A 65 3.10 8.65 -11.96
CA ASN A 65 2.38 8.14 -13.14
C ASN A 65 2.92 6.77 -13.53
N GLY A 66 2.05 5.77 -13.52
CA GLY A 66 2.38 4.39 -13.84
C GLY A 66 1.65 3.87 -15.08
N ILE A 67 2.09 2.69 -15.51
CA ILE A 67 1.43 1.88 -16.53
C ILE A 67 1.04 0.54 -15.90
N ILE A 68 -0.20 0.14 -16.12
CA ILE A 68 -0.73 -1.17 -15.80
C ILE A 68 -0.95 -1.93 -17.10
N PHE A 69 -0.36 -3.11 -17.22
CA PHE A 69 -0.59 -4.00 -18.34
C PHE A 69 -1.82 -4.89 -18.07
N VAL A 70 -2.79 -4.86 -18.98
CA VAL A 70 -4.06 -5.61 -18.91
C VAL A 70 -4.30 -6.35 -20.22
N GLY A 71 -5.48 -6.95 -20.39
CA GLY A 71 -5.83 -7.73 -21.57
C GLY A 71 -5.52 -9.21 -21.39
N ASN A 72 -4.97 -9.85 -22.41
CA ASN A 72 -4.59 -11.27 -22.36
C ASN A 72 -3.20 -11.49 -22.95
N ALA A 73 -2.65 -12.69 -22.77
CA ALA A 73 -1.28 -13.02 -23.20
C ALA A 73 -1.01 -12.81 -24.71
N LYS A 74 -2.05 -12.76 -25.56
CA LYS A 74 -1.93 -12.51 -27.00
C LYS A 74 -2.15 -11.04 -27.37
N TYR A 75 -2.91 -10.31 -26.56
CA TYR A 75 -3.28 -8.92 -26.78
C TYR A 75 -3.13 -8.15 -25.47
N ILE A 76 -1.91 -7.67 -25.25
CA ILE A 76 -1.53 -6.91 -24.05
C ILE A 76 -1.84 -5.44 -24.31
N GLU A 77 -2.59 -4.84 -23.40
CA GLU A 77 -2.93 -3.43 -23.42
C GLU A 77 -2.26 -2.69 -22.27
N ALA A 78 -1.83 -1.45 -22.51
CA ALA A 78 -1.30 -0.57 -21.48
C ALA A 78 -2.36 0.43 -21.06
N ARG A 79 -2.57 0.58 -19.75
CA ARG A 79 -3.46 1.58 -19.15
C ARG A 79 -2.66 2.46 -18.20
N GLY A 80 -2.85 3.77 -18.32
CA GLY A 80 -2.28 4.72 -17.35
C GLY A 80 -2.90 4.51 -15.97
N TRP A 81 -2.10 4.73 -14.93
CA TRP A 81 -2.57 4.77 -13.55
C TRP A 81 -1.89 5.90 -12.80
N TYR A 82 -2.68 6.81 -12.23
CA TYR A 82 -2.16 7.90 -11.43
C TYR A 82 -2.04 7.47 -9.96
N TYR A 83 -0.81 7.24 -9.49
CA TYR A 83 -0.53 6.94 -8.10
C TYR A 83 -0.77 8.18 -7.22
N GLY A 84 -0.17 9.31 -7.59
CA GLY A 84 -0.39 10.60 -6.92
C GLY A 84 0.02 10.61 -5.44
N GLN A 85 1.09 9.91 -5.07
CA GLN A 85 1.53 9.77 -3.67
C GLN A 85 1.91 11.09 -2.99
N PHE A 86 2.12 12.18 -3.73
CA PHE A 86 2.42 13.51 -3.20
C PHE A 86 1.22 14.45 -3.16
N GLN A 87 0.03 13.98 -3.56
CA GLN A 87 -1.18 14.77 -3.44
C GLN A 87 -1.50 15.08 -1.97
N ASP A 88 -2.19 16.20 -1.75
CA ASP A 88 -2.55 16.65 -0.41
C ASP A 88 -3.25 15.54 0.38
N ASP A 89 -2.88 15.43 1.66
CA ASP A 89 -3.39 14.46 2.62
C ASP A 89 -3.08 12.97 2.34
N LEU A 90 -2.47 12.59 1.21
CA LEU A 90 -2.20 11.18 0.90
C LEU A 90 -1.21 10.55 1.88
N LEU A 91 -0.14 11.27 2.22
CA LEU A 91 0.80 10.81 3.25
C LEU A 91 0.09 10.58 4.59
N ASN A 92 -0.83 11.47 4.97
CA ASN A 92 -1.58 11.32 6.20
C ASN A 92 -2.48 10.08 6.18
N ILE A 93 -3.15 9.82 5.06
CA ILE A 93 -3.98 8.63 4.86
C ILE A 93 -3.13 7.36 4.95
N CYS A 94 -1.99 7.32 4.27
CA CYS A 94 -1.08 6.16 4.27
C CYS A 94 -0.57 5.84 5.68
N LEU A 95 -0.19 6.84 6.46
CA LEU A 95 0.24 6.65 7.84
C LEU A 95 -0.91 6.19 8.75
N THR A 96 -2.11 6.76 8.59
CA THR A 96 -3.30 6.36 9.35
C THR A 96 -3.72 4.92 9.04
N MET A 97 -3.47 4.43 7.81
CA MET A 97 -3.73 3.05 7.43
C MET A 97 -2.99 2.04 8.34
N LEU A 98 -1.75 2.34 8.73
CA LEU A 98 -1.00 1.50 9.66
C LEU A 98 -1.66 1.47 11.04
N ASP A 99 -2.16 2.62 11.52
CA ASP A 99 -2.83 2.78 12.82
C ASP A 99 -4.24 2.17 12.85
N LEU A 100 -4.84 1.88 11.69
CA LEU A 100 -6.13 1.21 11.58
C LEU A 100 -6.01 -0.30 11.44
N SER A 101 -4.82 -0.84 11.23
CA SER A 101 -4.62 -2.28 10.98
C SER A 101 -5.02 -3.16 12.16
N LEU A 102 -5.41 -4.41 11.86
CA LEU A 102 -5.65 -5.42 12.90
C LEU A 102 -4.42 -5.62 13.79
N TYR A 103 -3.22 -5.55 13.22
CA TYR A 103 -1.96 -5.68 13.96
C TYR A 103 -1.80 -4.58 15.01
N TYR A 104 -2.11 -3.33 14.65
CA TYR A 104 -2.12 -2.22 15.58
C TYR A 104 -3.18 -2.38 16.67
N ARG A 105 -4.40 -2.80 16.33
CA ARG A 105 -5.49 -3.02 17.30
C ARG A 105 -5.16 -4.14 18.30
N GLN A 106 -4.49 -5.19 17.84
CA GLN A 106 -4.08 -6.33 18.68
C GLN A 106 -2.92 -5.97 19.61
N GLY A 107 -2.02 -5.08 19.19
CA GLY A 107 -0.87 -4.69 20.00
C GLY A 107 -0.14 -3.47 19.46
N GLN A 108 -0.63 -2.28 19.78
CA GLN A 108 -0.09 -0.99 19.31
C GLN A 108 1.42 -0.86 19.49
N ALA A 109 1.95 -1.16 20.68
CA ALA A 109 3.39 -1.03 20.93
C ALA A 109 4.23 -2.01 20.09
N ILE A 110 3.71 -3.22 19.87
CA ILE A 110 4.38 -4.26 19.07
C ILE A 110 4.34 -3.88 17.60
N ASP A 111 3.19 -3.44 17.09
CA ASP A 111 3.05 -2.97 15.71
C ASP A 111 3.99 -1.79 15.44
N VAL A 112 3.94 -0.74 16.25
CA VAL A 112 4.78 0.46 16.07
C VAL A 112 6.27 0.11 16.11
N SER A 113 6.72 -0.72 17.05
CA SER A 113 8.13 -1.13 17.13
C SER A 113 8.64 -1.92 15.92
N ARG A 114 7.74 -2.51 15.12
CA ARG A 114 8.09 -3.28 13.92
C ARG A 114 8.02 -2.47 12.62
N ARG A 115 7.54 -1.23 12.66
CA ARG A 115 7.41 -0.36 11.48
C ARG A 115 8.76 0.10 10.90
N GLY A 116 9.89 -0.18 11.55
CA GLY A 116 11.22 -0.02 10.94
C GLY A 116 11.59 -1.13 9.95
N ASP A 117 10.79 -2.20 9.84
CA ASP A 117 11.03 -3.31 8.90
C ASP A 117 10.11 -3.19 7.66
N PRO A 118 10.65 -2.99 6.45
CA PRO A 118 9.82 -2.86 5.24
C PRO A 118 9.06 -4.16 4.91
N LYS A 119 9.55 -5.33 5.35
CA LYS A 119 8.85 -6.62 5.18
C LYS A 119 7.56 -6.65 5.99
N TYR A 120 7.63 -6.17 7.23
CA TYR A 120 6.47 -6.06 8.10
C TYR A 120 5.47 -5.04 7.56
N VAL A 121 5.95 -3.83 7.21
CA VAL A 121 5.09 -2.76 6.65
C VAL A 121 4.42 -3.25 5.36
N GLY A 122 5.16 -3.88 4.44
CA GLY A 122 4.60 -4.44 3.22
C GLY A 122 3.47 -5.44 3.47
N ARG A 123 3.61 -6.30 4.49
CA ARG A 123 2.57 -7.27 4.88
C ARG A 123 1.35 -6.60 5.53
N VAL A 124 1.56 -5.59 6.37
CA VAL A 124 0.44 -4.81 6.95
C VAL A 124 -0.34 -4.12 5.84
N ILE A 125 0.36 -3.46 4.91
CA ILE A 125 -0.28 -2.79 3.77
C ILE A 125 -1.02 -3.80 2.88
N SER A 126 -0.43 -4.95 2.52
CA SER A 126 -1.13 -5.95 1.70
C SER A 126 -2.45 -6.41 2.32
N SER A 127 -2.50 -6.50 3.67
CA SER A 127 -3.73 -6.80 4.41
C SER A 127 -4.71 -5.63 4.32
N MET A 128 -4.25 -4.41 4.64
CA MET A 128 -5.11 -3.22 4.69
C MET A 128 -5.67 -2.79 3.34
N ILE A 129 -5.05 -3.15 2.23
CA ILE A 129 -5.60 -2.85 0.90
C ILE A 129 -6.87 -3.69 0.63
N ASN A 130 -6.99 -4.86 1.26
CA ASN A 130 -8.16 -5.74 1.19
C ASN A 130 -9.23 -5.36 2.22
N GLY A 131 -10.39 -4.87 1.78
CA GLY A 131 -11.52 -4.52 2.63
C GLY A 131 -12.54 -5.64 2.86
N ASN A 132 -12.26 -6.88 2.44
CA ASN A 132 -13.20 -7.99 2.54
C ASN A 132 -13.34 -8.56 3.98
N ASP A 133 -12.39 -8.26 4.87
CA ASP A 133 -12.31 -8.86 6.21
C ASP A 133 -13.02 -8.02 7.30
N ASN A 134 -13.77 -6.97 6.91
CA ASN A 134 -14.45 -6.04 7.82
C ASN A 134 -13.52 -5.39 8.87
N ASP A 135 -12.27 -5.15 8.49
CA ASP A 135 -11.19 -4.67 9.35
C ASP A 135 -10.67 -3.28 8.95
N ASN A 136 -11.54 -2.46 8.36
CA ASN A 136 -11.21 -1.13 7.80
C ASN A 136 -10.27 -1.19 6.60
N GLY A 137 -10.20 -2.28 5.85
CA GLY A 137 -9.43 -2.29 4.60
C GLY A 137 -9.99 -1.35 3.51
N VAL A 138 -9.19 -1.05 2.51
CA VAL A 138 -9.45 0.04 1.54
C VAL A 138 -10.50 -0.33 0.49
N LEU A 139 -10.40 -1.49 -0.14
CA LEU A 139 -11.20 -1.85 -1.32
C LEU A 139 -12.04 -3.10 -1.10
N LEU A 140 -13.31 -3.06 -1.50
CA LEU A 140 -14.14 -4.26 -1.60
C LEU A 140 -14.01 -4.88 -3.00
N GLY A 141 -13.71 -6.17 -3.06
CA GLY A 141 -13.47 -6.88 -4.33
C GLY A 141 -14.77 -7.35 -5.00
N LYS A 142 -14.90 -7.17 -6.32
CA LYS A 142 -16.01 -7.75 -7.10
C LYS A 142 -15.59 -8.08 -8.53
N TRP A 143 -15.66 -9.37 -8.87
CA TRP A 143 -15.23 -9.90 -10.18
C TRP A 143 -16.37 -10.33 -11.11
N GLN A 144 -17.60 -10.43 -10.60
CA GLN A 144 -18.75 -10.90 -11.36
C GLN A 144 -20.02 -10.08 -11.02
N GLY A 145 -21.04 -10.21 -11.87
CA GLY A 145 -22.33 -9.54 -11.72
C GLY A 145 -22.32 -8.10 -12.23
N SER A 146 -23.45 -7.39 -12.05
CA SER A 146 -23.60 -6.01 -12.51
C SER A 146 -22.95 -5.00 -11.54
N PHE A 147 -22.46 -3.90 -12.10
CA PHE A 147 -21.92 -2.76 -11.37
C PHE A 147 -22.85 -1.55 -11.43
N HIS A 148 -24.14 -1.69 -11.78
CA HIS A 148 -25.00 -0.54 -12.10
C HIS A 148 -25.19 0.47 -10.96
N SER A 149 -25.15 0.02 -9.70
CA SER A 149 -25.30 0.88 -8.53
C SER A 149 -23.99 1.46 -7.99
N HIS A 150 -22.83 1.09 -8.54
CA HIS A 150 -21.51 1.48 -8.02
C HIS A 150 -20.50 1.74 -9.15
N GLU A 151 -19.30 2.19 -8.80
CA GLU A 151 -18.26 2.40 -9.81
C GLU A 151 -17.81 1.06 -10.39
N ASN A 152 -17.75 0.97 -11.73
CA ASN A 152 -17.15 -0.19 -12.40
C ASN A 152 -15.64 -0.15 -12.12
N PRO A 153 -15.02 -1.25 -11.63
CA PRO A 153 -13.58 -1.28 -11.35
C PRO A 153 -12.68 -0.83 -12.51
N SER A 154 -13.16 -0.96 -13.75
CA SER A 154 -12.44 -0.53 -14.96
C SER A 154 -12.43 0.98 -15.18
N ARG A 155 -13.22 1.76 -14.43
CA ARG A 155 -13.26 3.23 -14.55
C ARG A 155 -12.28 3.96 -13.65
N TRP A 156 -11.71 3.28 -12.66
CA TRP A 156 -10.64 3.85 -11.87
C TRP A 156 -9.41 4.12 -12.75
N ASP A 157 -8.87 5.32 -12.63
CA ASP A 157 -7.69 5.82 -13.33
C ASP A 157 -6.55 6.18 -12.37
N GLY A 158 -6.77 6.05 -11.05
CA GLY A 158 -5.76 6.35 -10.06
C GLY A 158 -6.16 6.02 -8.62
N SER A 159 -5.18 6.10 -7.73
CA SER A 159 -5.31 5.73 -6.32
C SER A 159 -5.77 6.88 -5.42
N VAL A 160 -5.52 8.12 -5.83
CA VAL A 160 -5.84 9.35 -5.07
C VAL A 160 -7.31 9.39 -4.68
N VAL A 161 -8.21 9.27 -5.66
CA VAL A 161 -9.66 9.33 -5.44
C VAL A 161 -10.15 8.17 -4.56
N ILE A 162 -9.54 6.98 -4.67
CA ILE A 162 -9.90 5.81 -3.88
C ILE A 162 -9.54 6.04 -2.40
N LEU A 163 -8.30 6.44 -2.13
CA LEU A 163 -7.82 6.67 -0.77
C LEU A 163 -8.54 7.85 -0.09
N GLN A 164 -8.86 8.90 -0.84
CA GLN A 164 -9.67 10.01 -0.34
C GLN A 164 -11.11 9.58 -0.04
N LYS A 165 -11.77 8.82 -0.92
CA LYS A 165 -13.10 8.25 -0.65
C LYS A 165 -13.10 7.36 0.59
N TRP A 166 -12.09 6.50 0.73
CA TRP A 166 -11.92 5.64 1.91
C TRP A 166 -11.85 6.47 3.20
N ARG A 167 -11.01 7.53 3.24
CA ARG A 167 -10.95 8.44 4.39
C ARG A 167 -12.27 9.17 4.64
N GLN A 168 -12.94 9.65 3.58
CA GLN A 168 -14.18 10.42 3.68
C GLN A 168 -15.35 9.59 4.22
N ASP A 169 -15.44 8.31 3.86
CA ASP A 169 -16.46 7.38 4.37
C ASP A 169 -16.01 6.67 5.65
N ASN A 170 -15.26 7.37 6.50
CA ASN A 170 -14.81 6.88 7.81
C ASN A 170 -14.11 5.51 7.73
N TYR A 171 -13.25 5.34 6.72
CA TYR A 171 -12.45 4.14 6.49
C TYR A 171 -13.26 2.87 6.20
N LYS A 172 -14.47 3.02 5.66
CA LYS A 172 -15.24 1.89 5.11
C LYS A 172 -14.71 1.51 3.72
N PRO A 173 -14.69 0.21 3.37
CA PRO A 173 -14.20 -0.25 2.07
C PRO A 173 -14.89 0.42 0.87
N VAL A 174 -14.09 0.94 -0.04
CA VAL A 174 -14.52 1.55 -1.30
C VAL A 174 -14.95 0.47 -2.28
N GLN A 175 -16.14 0.61 -2.82
CA GLN A 175 -16.74 -0.31 -3.78
C GLN A 175 -16.53 0.21 -5.22
N TYR A 176 -15.97 -0.55 -6.17
CA TYR A 176 -15.31 -1.86 -6.04
C TYR A 176 -13.92 -1.83 -6.69
N GLY A 177 -13.07 -2.77 -6.28
CA GLY A 177 -11.78 -3.04 -6.90
C GLY A 177 -11.71 -4.39 -7.62
N GLN A 178 -10.80 -4.49 -8.58
CA GLN A 178 -10.26 -5.73 -9.13
C GLN A 178 -8.74 -5.71 -9.04
N CYS A 179 -8.05 -6.82 -9.34
CA CYS A 179 -6.64 -7.03 -9.00
C CYS A 179 -5.71 -5.85 -9.30
N TRP A 180 -5.84 -5.21 -10.47
CA TRP A 180 -5.02 -4.05 -10.83
C TRP A 180 -5.31 -2.79 -9.99
N VAL A 181 -6.56 -2.61 -9.56
CA VAL A 181 -6.97 -1.52 -8.66
C VAL A 181 -6.31 -1.71 -7.29
N PHE A 182 -6.38 -2.93 -6.73
CA PHE A 182 -5.69 -3.25 -5.47
C PHE A 182 -4.18 -3.02 -5.59
N ALA A 183 -3.55 -3.51 -6.66
CA ALA A 183 -2.12 -3.33 -6.89
C ALA A 183 -1.73 -1.86 -7.07
N GLY A 184 -2.54 -1.06 -7.76
CA GLY A 184 -2.32 0.39 -7.94
C GLY A 184 -2.34 1.14 -6.62
N VAL A 185 -3.33 0.88 -5.77
CA VAL A 185 -3.41 1.48 -4.43
C VAL A 185 -2.27 1.00 -3.54
N MET A 186 -1.93 -0.29 -3.55
CA MET A 186 -0.80 -0.82 -2.81
C MET A 186 0.52 -0.15 -3.21
N CYS A 187 0.77 -0.01 -4.52
CA CYS A 187 1.96 0.67 -5.04
C CYS A 187 2.03 2.13 -4.57
N THR A 188 0.91 2.85 -4.62
CA THR A 188 0.81 4.23 -4.12
C THR A 188 1.21 4.35 -2.66
N VAL A 189 0.63 3.50 -1.80
CA VAL A 189 0.89 3.54 -0.35
C VAL A 189 2.36 3.21 -0.06
N LEU A 190 2.92 2.18 -0.69
CA LEU A 190 4.32 1.80 -0.48
C LEU A 190 5.30 2.89 -0.95
N ARG A 191 5.08 3.48 -2.13
CA ARG A 191 5.86 4.64 -2.62
C ARG A 191 5.77 5.82 -1.66
N CYS A 192 4.56 6.13 -1.17
CA CYS A 192 4.32 7.21 -0.21
C CYS A 192 5.08 7.01 1.11
N LEU A 193 5.24 5.76 1.55
CA LEU A 193 6.00 5.41 2.77
C LEU A 193 7.52 5.33 2.53
N GLY A 194 7.98 5.53 1.29
CA GLY A 194 9.40 5.48 0.91
C GLY A 194 9.91 4.09 0.53
N ILE A 195 9.03 3.12 0.25
CA ILE A 195 9.44 1.77 -0.19
C ILE A 195 9.41 1.72 -1.73
N PRO A 196 10.56 1.52 -2.42
CA PRO A 196 10.60 1.42 -3.87
C PRO A 196 9.71 0.27 -4.37
N THR A 197 8.71 0.59 -5.19
CA THR A 197 7.66 -0.36 -5.58
C THR A 197 7.25 -0.18 -7.03
N ARG A 198 6.92 -1.30 -7.70
CA ARG A 198 6.35 -1.33 -9.04
C ARG A 198 5.21 -2.33 -9.15
N LEU A 199 4.32 -2.08 -10.10
CA LEU A 199 3.21 -2.95 -10.44
C LEU A 199 3.69 -4.06 -11.40
N VAL A 200 3.16 -5.27 -11.22
CA VAL A 200 3.49 -6.43 -12.05
C VAL A 200 2.19 -7.09 -12.51
N SER A 201 2.11 -7.38 -13.81
CA SER A 201 1.00 -8.11 -14.41
C SER A 201 1.47 -9.50 -14.84
N ASN A 202 0.75 -10.52 -14.41
CA ASN A 202 0.97 -11.91 -14.84
C ASN A 202 -0.22 -12.37 -15.70
N PHE A 203 0.05 -12.80 -16.93
CA PHE A 203 -0.98 -13.32 -17.83
C PHE A 203 -1.12 -14.84 -17.68
N ASN A 204 -2.35 -15.35 -17.82
CA ASN A 204 -2.67 -16.74 -17.50
C ASN A 204 -2.30 -17.12 -16.05
N SER A 205 -2.53 -16.19 -15.11
CA SER A 205 -2.24 -16.42 -13.69
C SER A 205 -3.18 -17.48 -13.11
N ALA A 206 -2.62 -18.61 -12.72
CA ALA A 206 -3.32 -19.68 -12.02
C ALA A 206 -3.73 -19.24 -10.60
N HIS A 207 -4.87 -19.76 -10.12
CA HIS A 207 -5.34 -19.58 -8.75
C HIS A 207 -5.55 -20.97 -8.13
N ASP A 208 -4.44 -21.61 -7.76
CA ASP A 208 -4.43 -22.92 -7.11
C ASP A 208 -4.96 -22.79 -5.67
N VAL A 209 -6.10 -23.41 -5.38
CA VAL A 209 -6.75 -23.34 -4.07
C VAL A 209 -6.37 -24.48 -3.12
N ASP A 210 -5.82 -25.59 -3.63
CA ASP A 210 -5.51 -26.79 -2.84
C ASP A 210 -4.01 -27.05 -2.63
N ARG A 211 -3.16 -26.21 -3.25
CA ARG A 211 -1.70 -26.15 -3.12
C ARG A 211 -0.99 -27.37 -3.72
N ASN A 212 -1.55 -27.94 -4.79
CA ASN A 212 -0.98 -29.10 -5.46
C ASN A 212 -0.14 -28.76 -6.72
N LEU A 213 -0.03 -27.47 -7.10
CA LEU A 213 0.64 -26.97 -8.31
C LEU A 213 -0.01 -27.40 -9.64
N SER A 214 -1.29 -27.75 -9.61
CA SER A 214 -2.15 -28.08 -10.75
C SER A 214 -3.38 -27.18 -10.77
N ILE A 215 -4.03 -27.06 -11.94
CA ILE A 215 -5.30 -26.37 -12.11
C ILE A 215 -6.21 -27.25 -12.95
N ASP A 216 -7.39 -27.55 -12.43
CA ASP A 216 -8.35 -28.40 -13.11
C ASP A 216 -9.44 -27.58 -13.81
N LYS A 217 -9.64 -27.82 -15.11
CA LYS A 217 -10.74 -27.24 -15.90
C LYS A 217 -11.57 -28.35 -16.54
N TYR A 218 -12.87 -28.31 -16.29
CA TYR A 218 -13.80 -29.33 -16.77
C TYR A 218 -14.65 -28.78 -17.91
N TYR A 219 -14.84 -29.58 -18.95
CA TYR A 219 -15.66 -29.26 -20.10
C TYR A 219 -16.61 -30.43 -20.39
N ASP A 220 -17.83 -30.13 -20.84
CA ASP A 220 -18.71 -31.17 -21.35
C ASP A 220 -18.32 -31.59 -22.78
N SER A 221 -18.99 -32.62 -23.31
CA SER A 221 -18.74 -33.14 -24.66
C SER A 221 -19.02 -32.13 -25.79
N SER A 222 -19.72 -31.03 -25.51
CA SER A 222 -19.95 -29.93 -26.45
C SER A 222 -18.85 -28.87 -26.41
N GLY A 223 -17.88 -28.99 -25.49
CA GLY A 223 -16.81 -28.02 -25.26
C GLY A 223 -17.21 -26.86 -24.37
N LYS A 224 -18.37 -26.93 -23.69
CA LYS A 224 -18.80 -25.89 -22.76
C LYS A 224 -18.08 -26.06 -21.42
N SER A 225 -17.54 -24.95 -20.89
CA SER A 225 -16.90 -24.93 -19.58
C SER A 225 -17.90 -25.24 -18.46
N LEU A 226 -17.49 -26.09 -17.53
CA LEU A 226 -18.26 -26.48 -16.35
C LEU A 226 -17.64 -25.83 -15.10
N ASN A 227 -18.45 -25.13 -14.32
CA ASN A 227 -18.03 -24.50 -13.06
C ASN A 227 -18.05 -25.53 -11.90
N ILE A 228 -17.29 -26.60 -12.04
CA ILE A 228 -17.18 -27.67 -11.03
C ILE A 228 -15.88 -27.56 -10.23
N SER A 229 -14.82 -27.00 -10.83
CA SER A 229 -13.57 -26.75 -10.12
C SER A 229 -13.74 -25.67 -9.05
N LYS A 230 -12.95 -25.78 -7.99
CA LYS A 230 -12.77 -24.72 -6.99
C LYS A 230 -11.62 -23.77 -7.35
N ASP A 231 -10.85 -24.08 -8.39
CA ASP A 231 -9.82 -23.23 -9.01
C ASP A 231 -10.41 -22.11 -9.88
#